data_AF-A0A5S9MGB5-F1
#
_entry.id   AF-A0A5S9MGB5-F1
#
_cell.length_a   1.000
_cell.length_b   1.000
_cell.length_c   1.000
_cell.angle_alpha   90.00
_cell.angle_beta   90.00
_cell.angle_gamma   90.00
#
_symmetry.space_group_name_H-M   'P 1'
#
loop_
_entity.id
_entity.type
_entity.pdbx_description
1 polymer ?
#
loop_
_entity_poly.entity_id
_entity_poly.type
_entity_poly.pdbx_seq_one_letter_code
_entity_poly.pdbx_strand_id
1 'polypeptide(L)'
;MDDVYSFHTNPVTIFPGKPYVFWLRKKKGQEHLTAADFSAMYKSQLKEGEHLSIIESKGLSNSKSRLVSITTNIGEEISSAAFRLKPSWFSEHKSLLFKYPMDGTTQTKLISKIEEEPTPGKVLKAQIPSEKKEISQDIHKPVIEDMTVRKPVKPTESVEIKADVQDDQAVKPSSCAIERIEKIRLRKSCCKKDHNDRLFHHIIYSPELIGKEQLEYQLEASDGENEAKTLKKTIDVEQVSKAHGLRFNVEEEIRYQVYFH
;
A
#
# COMPACT_ATOMS: atom_id res chain seq x y z
N MET A 1 -15.89 -10.64 -3.12
CA MET A 1 -14.43 -10.57 -2.96
C MET A 1 -14.00 -9.48 -3.91
N ASP A 2 -13.48 -8.40 -3.35
CA ASP A 2 -13.05 -7.25 -4.14
C ASP A 2 -11.69 -7.58 -4.74
N ASP A 3 -11.54 -7.36 -6.05
CA ASP A 3 -10.24 -7.57 -6.70
C ASP A 3 -9.37 -6.33 -6.41
N VAL A 4 -8.37 -6.50 -5.55
CA VAL A 4 -7.33 -5.48 -5.32
C VAL A 4 -6.22 -5.72 -6.34
N TYR A 5 -5.93 -4.70 -7.14
CA TYR A 5 -4.91 -4.76 -8.17
C TYR A 5 -3.72 -3.89 -7.80
N SER A 6 -2.52 -4.46 -7.92
CA SER A 6 -1.26 -3.77 -7.68
C SER A 6 -0.53 -3.48 -8.99
N PHE A 7 0.24 -2.40 -9.02
CA PHE A 7 1.02 -1.99 -10.19
C PHE A 7 2.17 -2.97 -10.49
N HIS A 8 2.54 -3.08 -11.76
CA HIS A 8 3.70 -3.88 -12.19
C HIS A 8 5.04 -3.20 -11.91
N THR A 9 5.04 -1.88 -11.77
CA THR A 9 6.25 -1.06 -11.61
C THR A 9 6.27 -0.31 -10.26
N ASN A 10 7.48 -0.15 -9.72
CA ASN A 10 7.83 0.67 -8.54
C ASN A 10 7.48 2.17 -8.79
N PRO A 11 7.34 3.00 -7.74
CA PRO A 11 6.22 3.93 -7.57
C PRO A 11 6.00 4.88 -8.76
N VAL A 12 4.73 5.04 -9.11
CA VAL A 12 4.24 5.95 -10.15
C VAL A 12 3.83 7.27 -9.53
N THR A 13 4.31 8.38 -10.09
CA THR A 13 3.91 9.74 -9.68
C THR A 13 2.88 10.29 -10.66
N ILE A 14 1.74 10.77 -10.14
CA ILE A 14 0.69 11.42 -10.93
C ILE A 14 0.73 12.91 -10.65
N PHE A 15 1.16 13.70 -11.64
CA PHE A 15 1.27 15.15 -11.47
C PHE A 15 -0.11 15.85 -11.50
N PRO A 16 -0.33 16.87 -10.66
CA PRO A 16 -1.58 17.63 -10.64
C PRO A 16 -1.98 18.16 -12.03
N GLY A 17 -3.24 17.91 -12.40
CA GLY A 17 -3.81 18.37 -13.67
C GLY A 17 -3.23 17.71 -14.93
N LYS A 18 -2.43 16.65 -14.79
CA LYS A 18 -2.02 15.78 -15.90
C LYS A 18 -2.85 14.50 -15.88
N PRO A 19 -3.43 14.07 -17.00
CA PRO A 19 -4.16 12.81 -17.06
C PRO A 19 -3.18 11.64 -16.94
N TYR A 20 -3.62 10.58 -16.25
CA TYR A 20 -2.89 9.32 -16.12
C TYR A 20 -3.82 8.15 -16.48
N VAL A 21 -3.28 7.12 -17.12
CA VAL A 21 -4.07 5.98 -17.63
C VAL A 21 -3.70 4.71 -16.88
N PHE A 22 -4.72 4.02 -16.37
CA PHE A 22 -4.57 2.67 -15.82
C PHE A 22 -5.19 1.67 -16.79
N TRP A 23 -4.35 0.80 -17.37
CA TRP A 23 -4.82 -0.23 -18.28
C TRP A 23 -4.89 -1.58 -17.58
N LEU A 24 -6.12 -2.03 -17.29
CA LEU A 24 -6.42 -3.36 -16.76
C LEU A 24 -6.28 -4.41 -17.88
N ARG A 25 -5.05 -4.93 -18.07
CA ARG A 25 -4.75 -5.96 -19.07
C ARG A 25 -5.14 -7.32 -18.52
N LYS A 26 -5.78 -8.17 -19.34
CA LYS A 26 -6.04 -9.55 -18.94
C LYS A 26 -4.76 -10.34 -19.09
N LYS A 27 -4.32 -11.02 -18.04
CA LYS A 27 -3.15 -11.92 -18.11
C LYS A 27 -3.35 -12.91 -19.25
N LYS A 28 -4.25 -13.87 -19.06
CA LYS A 28 -4.53 -14.90 -20.07
C LYS A 28 -5.06 -14.31 -21.39
N GLY A 29 -4.28 -14.48 -22.46
CA GLY A 29 -4.66 -14.14 -23.83
C GLY A 29 -4.34 -12.72 -24.27
N GLN A 30 -3.94 -11.81 -23.36
CA GLN A 30 -3.46 -10.47 -23.71
C GLN A 30 -2.04 -10.20 -23.20
N GLU A 31 -1.35 -11.21 -22.66
CA GLU A 31 0.04 -11.16 -22.16
C GLU A 31 1.00 -10.44 -23.13
N HIS A 32 0.77 -10.60 -24.45
CA HIS A 32 1.62 -10.10 -25.52
C HIS A 32 1.35 -8.63 -25.91
N LEU A 33 0.21 -8.06 -25.49
CA LEU A 33 -0.19 -6.70 -25.90
C LEU A 33 0.55 -5.65 -25.08
N THR A 34 1.34 -4.81 -25.72
CA THR A 34 2.19 -3.81 -25.07
C THR A 34 1.52 -2.44 -24.93
N ALA A 35 2.14 -1.52 -24.17
CA ALA A 35 1.71 -0.11 -24.12
C ALA A 35 1.73 0.57 -25.51
N ALA A 36 2.61 0.12 -26.41
CA ALA A 36 2.66 0.60 -27.80
C ALA A 36 1.41 0.14 -28.57
N ASP A 37 0.96 -1.11 -28.39
CA ASP A 37 -0.26 -1.63 -29.02
C ASP A 37 -1.50 -0.88 -28.51
N PHE A 38 -1.57 -0.62 -27.20
CA PHE A 38 -2.63 0.21 -26.62
C PHE A 38 -2.64 1.62 -27.22
N SER A 39 -1.47 2.25 -27.30
CA SER A 39 -1.35 3.61 -27.84
C SER A 39 -1.74 3.68 -29.32
N ALA A 40 -1.35 2.68 -30.11
CA ALA A 40 -1.73 2.56 -31.51
C ALA A 40 -3.25 2.42 -31.68
N MET A 41 -3.90 1.56 -30.89
CA MET A 41 -5.36 1.37 -30.92
C MET A 41 -6.11 2.69 -30.68
N TYR A 42 -5.71 3.44 -29.66
CA TYR A 42 -6.38 4.69 -29.28
C TYR A 42 -5.81 5.95 -29.93
N LYS A 43 -4.87 5.81 -30.88
CA LYS A 43 -4.17 6.94 -31.54
C LYS A 43 -3.63 7.95 -30.52
N SER A 44 -3.00 7.43 -29.48
CA SER A 44 -2.42 8.21 -28.37
C SER A 44 -0.89 8.05 -28.35
N GLN A 45 -0.22 8.81 -27.48
CA GLN A 45 1.23 8.77 -27.30
C GLN A 45 1.58 8.40 -25.85
N LEU A 46 0.92 7.37 -25.32
CA LEU A 46 1.10 6.95 -23.94
C LEU A 46 2.31 6.04 -23.81
N LYS A 47 3.07 6.24 -22.74
CA LYS A 47 4.22 5.41 -22.39
C LYS A 47 4.02 4.84 -21.01
N GLU A 48 4.35 3.55 -20.86
CA GLU A 48 4.32 2.88 -19.57
C GLU A 48 5.31 3.53 -18.61
N GLY A 49 4.90 3.73 -17.36
CA GLY A 49 5.69 4.38 -16.31
C GLY A 49 5.67 5.92 -16.34
N GLU A 50 5.31 6.54 -17.46
CA GLU A 50 5.19 8.01 -17.57
C GLU A 50 3.73 8.49 -17.49
N HIS A 51 2.87 7.99 -18.39
CA HIS A 51 1.49 8.45 -18.55
C HIS A 51 0.48 7.30 -18.41
N LEU A 52 0.98 6.07 -18.39
CA LEU A 52 0.20 4.85 -18.39
C LEU A 52 0.85 3.82 -17.47
N SER A 53 0.03 3.06 -16.74
CA SER A 53 0.46 1.86 -16.03
C SER A 53 -0.34 0.67 -16.52
N ILE A 54 0.36 -0.43 -16.81
CA ILE A 54 -0.27 -1.71 -17.08
C ILE A 54 -0.51 -2.41 -15.73
N ILE A 55 -1.72 -2.91 -15.56
CA ILE A 55 -2.14 -3.67 -14.38
C ILE A 55 -2.65 -5.02 -14.85
N GLU A 56 -1.94 -6.10 -14.52
CA GLU A 56 -2.44 -7.45 -14.79
C GLU A 56 -3.65 -7.74 -13.92
N SER A 57 -4.72 -8.13 -14.59
CA SER A 57 -6.02 -8.31 -13.96
C SER A 57 -6.80 -9.44 -14.62
N LYS A 58 -7.98 -9.72 -14.09
CA LYS A 58 -9.00 -10.55 -14.79
C LYS A 58 -9.80 -9.70 -15.80
N GLY A 59 -9.46 -8.42 -15.94
CA GLY A 59 -10.22 -7.41 -16.65
C GLY A 59 -11.47 -6.94 -15.89
N LEU A 60 -12.14 -5.93 -16.43
CA LEU A 60 -13.38 -5.39 -15.87
C LEU A 60 -14.58 -5.91 -16.69
N SER A 61 -15.36 -6.83 -16.13
CA SER A 61 -16.57 -7.34 -16.81
C SER A 61 -17.67 -6.28 -16.82
N ASN A 62 -18.47 -6.19 -17.88
CA ASN A 62 -19.60 -5.25 -17.97
C ASN A 62 -20.92 -5.79 -17.39
N SER A 63 -20.97 -7.07 -16.98
CA SER A 63 -22.23 -7.78 -16.72
C SER A 63 -22.91 -7.53 -15.37
N LYS A 64 -22.25 -6.85 -14.44
CA LYS A 64 -22.83 -6.49 -13.13
C LYS A 64 -22.45 -5.06 -12.77
N SER A 65 -23.03 -4.55 -11.69
CA SER A 65 -22.61 -3.27 -11.11
C SER A 65 -21.11 -3.27 -10.79
N ARG A 66 -20.46 -2.15 -11.02
CA ARG A 66 -19.04 -1.93 -10.72
C ARG A 66 -18.88 -0.71 -9.84
N LEU A 67 -17.95 -0.84 -8.90
CA LEU A 67 -17.34 0.25 -8.17
C LEU A 67 -15.85 0.17 -8.47
N VAL A 68 -15.27 1.29 -8.88
CA VAL A 68 -13.83 1.46 -9.04
C VAL A 68 -13.43 2.56 -8.07
N SER A 69 -12.51 2.28 -7.17
CA SER A 69 -12.01 3.24 -6.19
C SER A 69 -10.49 3.35 -6.26
N ILE A 70 -10.00 4.56 -6.02
CA ILE A 70 -8.59 4.84 -5.74
C ILE A 70 -8.52 5.09 -4.24
N THR A 71 -7.77 4.26 -3.53
CA THR A 71 -7.64 4.35 -2.08
C THR A 71 -6.19 4.57 -1.68
N THR A 72 -5.97 5.18 -0.52
CA THR A 72 -4.66 5.19 0.14
C THR A 72 -4.28 3.77 0.59
N ASN A 73 -3.04 3.58 1.00
CA ASN A 73 -2.54 2.32 1.53
C ASN A 73 -3.22 1.86 2.85
N ILE A 74 -4.00 2.71 3.52
CA ILE A 74 -4.88 2.28 4.63
C ILE A 74 -6.33 2.09 4.26
N GLY A 75 -6.69 2.29 3.00
CA GLY A 75 -8.08 2.15 2.56
C GLY A 75 -8.93 3.40 2.73
N GLU A 76 -8.36 4.59 2.95
CA GLU A 76 -9.13 5.82 2.77
C GLU A 76 -9.41 6.03 1.28
N GLU A 77 -10.68 6.25 0.93
CA GLU A 77 -11.07 6.50 -0.45
C GLU A 77 -10.71 7.93 -0.87
N ILE A 78 -9.96 8.06 -1.96
CA ILE A 78 -9.60 9.36 -2.57
C ILE A 78 -10.64 9.74 -3.62
N SER A 79 -11.07 8.76 -4.42
CA SER A 79 -12.04 8.95 -5.50
C SER A 79 -12.68 7.62 -5.87
N SER A 80 -13.96 7.65 -6.19
CA SER A 80 -14.68 6.47 -6.68
C SER A 80 -15.61 6.75 -7.85
N ALA A 81 -15.84 5.71 -8.65
CA ALA A 81 -16.75 5.72 -9.77
C ALA A 81 -17.61 4.45 -9.73
N ALA A 82 -18.93 4.62 -9.76
CA ALA A 82 -19.89 3.51 -9.77
C ALA A 82 -20.68 3.50 -11.07
N PHE A 83 -20.88 2.33 -11.66
CA PHE A 83 -21.72 2.19 -12.85
C PHE A 83 -22.41 0.84 -12.98
N ARG A 84 -23.44 0.81 -13.82
CA ARG A 84 -24.14 -0.39 -14.26
C ARG A 84 -24.55 -0.24 -15.73
N LEU A 85 -24.23 -1.23 -16.55
CA LEU A 85 -24.59 -1.25 -17.97
C LEU A 85 -25.78 -2.18 -18.22
N LYS A 86 -26.53 -1.91 -19.29
CA LYS A 86 -27.53 -2.82 -19.83
C LYS A 86 -26.83 -3.88 -20.69
N PRO A 87 -27.34 -5.11 -20.78
CA PRO A 87 -26.77 -6.16 -21.63
C PRO A 87 -26.54 -5.76 -23.08
N SER A 88 -27.44 -4.96 -23.66
CA SER A 88 -27.33 -4.43 -25.02
C SER A 88 -26.08 -3.59 -25.28
N TRP A 89 -25.42 -3.08 -24.22
CA TRP A 89 -24.28 -2.17 -24.33
C TRP A 89 -22.93 -2.84 -24.05
N PHE A 90 -22.91 -4.15 -23.76
CA PHE A 90 -21.68 -4.81 -23.29
C PHE A 90 -20.55 -4.87 -24.33
N SER A 91 -20.90 -4.86 -25.61
CA SER A 91 -19.98 -4.95 -26.73
C SER A 91 -19.69 -3.60 -27.40
N GLU A 92 -20.26 -2.51 -26.90
CA GLU A 92 -20.03 -1.20 -27.49
C GLU A 92 -18.63 -0.69 -27.15
N HIS A 93 -17.87 -0.31 -28.18
CA HIS A 93 -16.57 0.32 -28.02
C HIS A 93 -16.73 1.81 -27.70
N LYS A 94 -17.30 2.10 -26.53
CA LYS A 94 -17.67 3.45 -26.10
C LYS A 94 -17.28 3.72 -24.66
N SER A 95 -17.20 5.01 -24.32
CA SER A 95 -16.75 5.50 -23.03
C SER A 95 -17.87 5.62 -21.99
N LEU A 96 -17.46 5.49 -20.73
CA LEU A 96 -18.17 6.06 -19.59
C LEU A 96 -17.36 7.25 -19.09
N LEU A 97 -17.98 8.43 -19.11
CA LEU A 97 -17.32 9.65 -18.66
C LEU A 97 -17.86 10.07 -17.31
N PHE A 98 -16.94 10.34 -16.40
CA PHE A 98 -17.23 10.80 -15.05
C PHE A 98 -16.61 12.18 -14.85
N LYS A 99 -17.28 13.01 -14.05
CA LYS A 99 -16.78 14.31 -13.60
C LYS A 99 -16.44 14.32 -12.13
N TYR A 100 -15.51 15.19 -11.79
CA TYR A 100 -15.15 15.53 -10.43
C TYR A 100 -16.40 15.91 -9.59
N PRO A 101 -16.55 15.36 -8.37
CA PRO A 101 -17.65 15.70 -7.47
C PRO A 101 -17.47 17.10 -6.86
N MET A 102 -18.52 17.91 -6.90
CA MET A 102 -18.54 19.26 -6.33
C MET A 102 -19.35 19.34 -5.02
N ASP A 103 -19.81 18.21 -4.50
CA ASP A 103 -20.63 18.10 -3.29
C ASP A 103 -19.82 17.70 -2.05
N GLY A 104 -18.49 17.75 -2.14
CA GLY A 104 -17.58 17.37 -1.06
C GLY A 104 -17.43 15.85 -0.87
N THR A 105 -18.08 15.03 -1.69
CA THR A 105 -17.91 13.57 -1.67
C THR A 105 -16.72 13.13 -2.54
N THR A 106 -16.29 11.87 -2.38
CA THR A 106 -15.28 11.22 -3.22
C THR A 106 -15.88 10.59 -4.49
N GLN A 107 -17.21 10.46 -4.56
CA GLN A 107 -17.89 9.74 -5.62
C GLN A 107 -18.10 10.61 -6.85
N THR A 108 -17.37 10.32 -7.92
CA THR A 108 -17.51 10.98 -9.21
C THR A 108 -18.90 10.78 -9.83
N LYS A 109 -19.36 11.80 -10.58
CA LYS A 109 -20.69 11.78 -11.21
C LYS A 109 -20.58 11.36 -12.67
N LEU A 110 -21.36 10.35 -13.07
CA LEU A 110 -21.47 9.94 -14.46
C LEU A 110 -22.10 11.08 -15.29
N ILE A 111 -21.45 11.48 -16.38
CA ILE A 111 -21.89 12.59 -17.26
C ILE A 111 -22.15 12.18 -18.71
N SER A 112 -21.55 11.08 -19.18
CA SER A 112 -21.88 10.49 -20.49
C SER A 112 -21.74 8.99 -20.39
N LYS A 113 -22.64 8.29 -21.09
CA LYS A 113 -22.77 6.84 -21.03
C LYS A 113 -22.93 6.28 -22.44
N ILE A 114 -21.85 5.67 -22.95
CA ILE A 114 -21.87 4.91 -24.21
C ILE A 114 -22.11 5.81 -25.45
N GLU A 115 -21.83 7.10 -25.36
CA GLU A 115 -22.00 8.04 -26.48
C GLU A 115 -20.64 8.38 -27.11
N GLU A 116 -19.67 8.69 -26.24
CA GLU A 116 -18.35 9.18 -26.62
C GLU A 116 -17.36 8.06 -26.95
N GLU A 117 -16.46 8.34 -27.89
CA GLU A 117 -15.34 7.45 -28.18
C GLU A 117 -14.32 7.44 -27.02
N PRO A 118 -13.57 6.34 -26.82
CA PRO A 118 -12.46 6.30 -25.87
C PRO A 118 -11.34 7.28 -26.23
N THR A 119 -10.96 8.13 -25.28
CA THR A 119 -9.89 9.13 -25.44
C THR A 119 -8.84 9.05 -24.33
N PRO A 120 -8.23 7.87 -24.07
CA PRO A 120 -7.26 7.71 -22.99
C PRO A 120 -6.11 8.71 -23.12
N GLY A 121 -5.71 9.30 -21.98
CA GLY A 121 -4.71 10.36 -21.94
C GLY A 121 -5.24 11.76 -22.26
N LYS A 122 -6.54 11.92 -22.54
CA LYS A 122 -7.21 13.21 -22.69
C LYS A 122 -8.42 13.27 -21.76
N VAL A 123 -8.75 14.48 -21.31
CA VAL A 123 -9.92 14.74 -20.46
C VAL A 123 -10.77 15.83 -21.09
N LEU A 124 -12.09 15.67 -21.05
CA LEU A 124 -12.99 16.75 -21.46
C LEU A 124 -13.03 17.83 -20.38
N LYS A 125 -13.30 19.08 -20.79
CA LYS A 125 -13.49 20.19 -19.85
C LYS A 125 -14.58 19.90 -18.82
N ALA A 126 -15.62 19.17 -19.20
CA ALA A 126 -16.71 18.79 -18.30
C ALA A 126 -16.31 17.77 -17.21
N GLN A 127 -15.17 17.09 -17.34
CA GLN A 127 -14.71 16.08 -16.37
C GLN A 127 -13.91 16.70 -15.21
N ILE A 128 -13.36 17.89 -15.41
CA ILE A 128 -12.48 18.56 -14.46
C ILE A 128 -13.14 19.83 -13.91
N PRO A 129 -12.79 20.26 -12.69
CA PRO A 129 -13.24 21.56 -12.18
C PRO A 129 -12.68 22.71 -13.02
N SER A 130 -13.46 23.80 -13.17
CA SER A 130 -13.04 25.01 -13.89
C SER A 130 -11.92 25.75 -13.16
N GLU A 131 -11.94 25.69 -11.83
CA GLU A 131 -10.91 26.21 -10.96
C GLU A 131 -10.19 25.04 -10.31
N LYS A 132 -8.87 25.00 -10.47
CA LYS A 132 -8.06 24.05 -9.70
C LYS A 132 -7.97 24.57 -8.29
N LYS A 133 -8.14 23.69 -7.31
CA LYS A 133 -7.70 24.00 -5.96
C LYS A 133 -6.20 24.26 -6.02
N GLU A 134 -5.77 25.46 -5.64
CA GLU A 134 -4.36 25.70 -5.37
C GLU A 134 -4.01 24.88 -4.13
N ILE A 135 -3.17 23.87 -4.34
CA ILE A 135 -2.52 23.15 -3.25
C ILE A 135 -1.22 23.90 -3.08
N SER A 136 -1.07 24.64 -1.98
CA SER A 136 0.24 25.16 -1.58
C SER A 136 1.17 23.97 -1.44
N GLN A 137 2.37 24.07 -2.03
CA GLN A 137 3.38 23.05 -1.84
C GLN A 137 3.59 22.83 -0.34
N ASP A 138 3.47 21.58 0.09
CA ASP A 138 3.76 21.24 1.46
C ASP A 138 5.28 21.25 1.65
N ILE A 139 5.77 22.15 2.50
CA ILE A 139 7.19 22.31 2.79
C ILE A 139 7.56 21.84 4.21
N HIS A 140 6.56 21.53 5.04
CA HIS A 140 6.80 21.11 6.40
C HIS A 140 6.88 19.59 6.44
N LYS A 141 7.81 19.09 7.25
CA LYS A 141 7.98 17.65 7.44
C LYS A 141 7.12 17.21 8.62
N PRO A 142 6.64 15.96 8.62
CA PRO A 142 5.97 15.41 9.78
C PRO A 142 6.90 15.44 10.99
N VAL A 143 6.35 15.75 12.16
CA VAL A 143 7.06 15.71 13.44
C VAL A 143 6.73 14.39 14.12
N ILE A 144 7.77 13.61 14.43
CA ILE A 144 7.65 12.32 15.11
C ILE A 144 8.11 12.47 16.55
N GLU A 145 7.21 12.26 17.50
CA GLU A 145 7.55 12.06 18.91
C GLU A 145 7.41 10.58 19.27
N ASP A 146 8.52 9.98 19.68
CA ASP A 146 8.55 8.57 20.07
C ASP A 146 8.12 8.39 21.53
N MET A 147 6.97 7.75 21.69
CA MET A 147 6.29 7.49 22.96
C MET A 147 6.56 6.06 23.47
N THR A 148 7.48 5.34 22.85
CA THR A 148 7.83 3.96 23.21
C THR A 148 8.47 3.91 24.61
N VAL A 149 7.92 3.05 25.47
CA VAL A 149 8.51 2.77 26.78
C VAL A 149 9.78 1.96 26.61
N ARG A 150 10.93 2.59 26.90
CA ARG A 150 12.26 1.97 26.79
C ARG A 150 12.65 1.33 28.11
N LYS A 151 12.25 0.08 28.31
CA LYS A 151 12.70 -0.77 29.41
C LYS A 151 13.19 -2.09 28.84
N PRO A 152 14.17 -2.75 29.50
CA PRO A 152 14.56 -4.10 29.13
C PRO A 152 13.33 -5.03 29.08
N VAL A 153 13.29 -5.90 28.08
CA VAL A 153 12.14 -6.78 27.81
C VAL A 153 12.57 -8.24 27.82
N LYS A 154 11.74 -9.14 28.34
CA LYS A 154 12.03 -10.57 28.26
C LYS A 154 11.69 -11.11 26.88
N PRO A 155 12.39 -12.15 26.37
CA PRO A 155 12.05 -12.82 25.11
C PRO A 155 10.62 -13.36 25.02
N THR A 156 9.94 -13.52 26.16
CA THR A 156 8.54 -13.99 26.24
C THR A 156 7.52 -12.86 26.17
N GLU A 157 7.95 -11.61 26.30
CA GLU A 157 7.11 -10.42 26.31
C GLU A 157 7.08 -9.77 24.91
N SER A 158 6.03 -9.01 24.62
CA SER A 158 5.95 -8.25 23.37
C SER A 158 6.35 -6.79 23.64
N VAL A 159 6.91 -6.13 22.63
CA VAL A 159 7.26 -4.71 22.70
C VAL A 159 6.22 -3.92 21.91
N GLU A 160 5.61 -2.94 22.56
CA GLU A 160 4.73 -1.97 21.91
C GLU A 160 5.53 -0.71 21.55
N ILE A 161 5.65 -0.45 20.26
CA ILE A 161 6.22 0.78 19.71
C ILE A 161 5.09 1.79 19.54
N LYS A 162 5.27 2.99 20.10
CA LYS A 162 4.30 4.08 20.04
C LYS A 162 4.93 5.36 19.51
N ALA A 163 4.21 6.07 18.66
CA ALA A 163 4.61 7.38 18.17
C ALA A 163 3.42 8.34 18.14
N ASP A 164 3.62 9.57 18.60
CA ASP A 164 2.78 10.69 18.18
C ASP A 164 3.37 11.25 16.89
N VAL A 165 2.53 11.40 15.87
CA VAL A 165 2.96 11.94 14.58
C VAL A 165 2.02 13.07 14.20
N GLN A 166 2.60 14.26 14.09
CA GLN A 166 1.90 15.51 13.82
C GLN A 166 2.43 16.10 12.53
N ASP A 167 1.55 16.76 11.80
CA ASP A 167 1.87 17.46 10.56
C ASP A 167 0.89 18.63 10.42
N ASP A 168 1.27 19.69 9.70
CA ASP A 168 0.38 20.83 9.45
C ASP A 168 -0.64 20.54 8.35
N GLN A 169 -0.44 19.48 7.56
CA GLN A 169 -1.46 18.83 6.73
C GLN A 169 -2.04 17.59 7.42
N ALA A 170 -3.07 17.00 6.80
CA ALA A 170 -3.65 15.76 7.30
C ALA A 170 -2.59 14.63 7.28
N VAL A 171 -2.14 14.22 8.47
CA VAL A 171 -1.18 13.12 8.65
C VAL A 171 -1.71 11.86 7.99
N LYS A 172 -1.12 11.51 6.85
CA LYS A 172 -1.44 10.27 6.14
C LYS A 172 -0.97 9.09 6.99
N PRO A 173 -1.69 7.98 6.99
CA PRO A 173 -1.38 6.80 7.81
C PRO A 173 -0.06 6.08 7.49
N SER A 174 0.60 6.43 6.37
CA SER A 174 1.98 6.06 6.07
C SER A 174 2.99 6.78 6.96
N SER A 175 2.53 7.57 7.92
CA SER A 175 3.34 8.41 8.79
C SER A 175 4.09 7.67 9.89
N CYS A 176 4.01 6.34 10.01
CA CYS A 176 4.91 5.64 10.91
C CYS A 176 5.25 4.24 10.38
N ALA A 177 6.46 4.09 9.87
CA ALA A 177 7.09 2.83 9.54
C ALA A 177 8.23 2.54 10.53
N ILE A 178 8.29 1.30 11.01
CA ILE A 178 9.41 0.85 11.83
C ILE A 178 10.44 0.22 10.92
N GLU A 179 11.65 0.78 10.91
CA GLU A 179 12.82 0.16 10.29
C GLU A 179 13.58 -0.63 11.36
N ARG A 180 13.50 -1.96 11.27
CA ARG A 180 14.24 -2.89 12.14
C ARG A 180 15.51 -3.38 11.45
N ILE A 181 16.64 -3.34 12.17
CA ILE A 181 17.94 -3.77 11.66
C ILE A 181 18.34 -5.08 12.32
N GLU A 182 18.26 -6.18 11.56
CA GLU A 182 18.77 -7.49 12.01
C GLU A 182 20.00 -7.88 11.21
N LYS A 183 21.20 -7.60 11.73
CA LYS A 183 22.55 -7.92 11.21
C LYS A 183 22.85 -7.51 9.75
N ILE A 184 21.94 -7.68 8.77
CA ILE A 184 22.01 -7.27 7.35
C ILE A 184 20.59 -7.02 6.74
N ARG A 185 19.47 -7.35 7.41
CA ARG A 185 18.10 -7.24 6.83
C ARG A 185 17.29 -6.10 7.44
N LEU A 186 16.64 -5.33 6.56
CA LEU A 186 15.69 -4.26 6.87
C LEU A 186 14.26 -4.78 6.74
N ARG A 187 13.43 -4.60 7.77
CA ARG A 187 11.99 -4.89 7.70
C ARG A 187 11.23 -3.60 8.02
N LYS A 188 10.43 -3.13 7.06
CA LYS A 188 9.46 -2.03 7.25
C LYS A 188 8.13 -2.60 7.71
N SER A 189 7.60 -2.11 8.82
CA SER A 189 6.25 -2.43 9.31
C SER A 189 5.44 -1.16 9.45
N CYS A 190 4.21 -1.15 8.93
CA CYS A 190 3.29 -0.01 9.11
C CYS A 190 2.69 -0.03 10.52
N CYS A 191 2.71 1.11 11.19
CA CYS A 191 1.94 1.33 12.41
C CYS A 191 0.47 1.60 12.08
N LYS A 192 -0.42 1.35 13.04
CA LYS A 192 -1.84 1.69 12.94
C LYS A 192 -2.16 2.82 13.90
N LYS A 193 -2.93 3.81 13.45
CA LYS A 193 -3.46 4.84 14.34
C LYS A 193 -4.54 4.23 15.22
N ASP A 194 -4.38 4.30 16.53
CA ASP A 194 -5.42 3.89 17.48
C ASP A 194 -6.46 5.00 17.62
N HIS A 195 -7.74 4.65 17.67
CA HIS A 195 -8.83 5.63 17.72
C HIS A 195 -9.00 6.27 19.11
N ASN A 196 -8.52 5.62 20.18
CA ASN A 196 -8.71 6.07 21.55
C ASN A 196 -7.69 7.13 21.96
N ASP A 197 -6.40 6.88 21.72
CA ASP A 197 -5.31 7.79 22.09
C ASP A 197 -4.74 8.59 20.92
N ARG A 198 -5.17 8.29 19.68
CA ARG A 198 -4.73 8.93 18.42
C ARG A 198 -3.25 8.73 18.10
N LEU A 199 -2.55 7.87 18.82
CA LEU A 199 -1.16 7.54 18.58
C LEU A 199 -1.04 6.45 17.50
N PHE A 200 0.16 6.30 16.96
CA PHE A 200 0.51 5.20 16.06
C PHE A 200 1.13 4.05 16.85
N HIS A 201 0.56 2.86 16.70
CA HIS A 201 0.96 1.65 17.44
C HIS A 201 1.48 0.59 16.50
N HIS A 202 2.50 -0.13 16.97
CA HIS A 202 2.91 -1.39 16.40
C HIS A 202 3.40 -2.34 17.49
N ILE A 203 2.99 -3.60 17.43
CA ILE A 203 3.39 -4.62 18.39
C ILE A 203 4.42 -5.53 17.72
N ILE A 204 5.60 -5.60 18.33
CA ILE A 204 6.62 -6.60 18.02
C ILE A 204 6.39 -7.76 18.97
N TYR A 205 5.88 -8.87 18.42
CA TYR A 205 5.52 -10.04 19.22
C TYR A 205 6.76 -10.78 19.73
N SER A 206 6.61 -11.42 20.90
CA SER A 206 7.68 -12.16 21.57
C SER A 206 8.48 -13.16 20.72
N PRO A 207 7.89 -13.92 19.76
CA PRO A 207 8.68 -14.83 18.92
C PRO A 207 9.76 -14.13 18.11
N GLU A 208 9.59 -12.83 17.85
CA GLU A 208 10.56 -12.02 17.12
C GLU A 208 11.76 -11.57 17.98
N LEU A 209 11.67 -11.70 19.30
CA LEU A 209 12.70 -11.28 20.27
C LEU A 209 13.58 -12.45 20.75
N ILE A 210 13.13 -13.69 20.55
CA ILE A 210 13.86 -14.89 21.00
C ILE A 210 15.24 -14.95 20.32
N GLY A 211 16.29 -15.09 21.15
CA GLY A 211 17.68 -15.20 20.70
C GLY A 211 18.29 -13.89 20.18
N LYS A 212 17.63 -12.75 20.38
CA LYS A 212 18.16 -11.41 20.08
C LYS A 212 18.65 -10.78 21.38
N GLU A 213 19.82 -10.15 21.36
CA GLU A 213 20.34 -9.41 22.52
C GLU A 213 19.72 -8.01 22.63
N GLN A 214 19.43 -7.39 21.49
CA GLN A 214 18.84 -6.06 21.40
C GLN A 214 17.84 -5.99 20.25
N LEU A 215 16.82 -5.16 20.44
CA LEU A 215 15.92 -4.69 19.40
C LEU A 215 16.33 -3.27 19.00
N GLU A 216 16.82 -3.09 17.77
CA GLU A 216 17.06 -1.77 17.18
C GLU A 216 15.87 -1.38 16.28
N TYR A 217 15.37 -0.15 16.44
CA TYR A 217 14.31 0.41 15.62
C TYR A 217 14.55 1.90 15.28
N GLN A 218 13.94 2.34 14.19
CA GLN A 218 13.83 3.74 13.78
C GLN A 218 12.41 3.99 13.29
N LEU A 219 11.85 5.16 13.61
CA LEU A 219 10.53 5.58 13.14
C LEU A 219 10.68 6.49 11.93
N GLU A 220 9.86 6.25 10.91
CA GLU A 220 9.80 7.03 9.67
C GLU A 220 8.37 7.47 9.40
N ALA A 221 8.18 8.76 9.08
CA ALA A 221 6.88 9.35 8.77
C ALA A 221 6.86 10.01 7.41
N SER A 222 5.75 9.86 6.68
CA SER A 222 5.47 10.61 5.46
C SER A 222 4.00 11.05 5.38
N ASP A 223 3.79 12.32 5.05
CA ASP A 223 2.52 12.91 4.59
C ASP A 223 2.27 12.67 3.08
N GLY A 224 3.17 11.98 2.39
CA GLY A 224 3.12 11.69 0.95
C GLY A 224 3.83 12.71 0.04
N GLU A 225 4.29 13.85 0.56
CA GLU A 225 5.18 14.82 -0.11
C GLU A 225 6.51 14.94 0.64
N ASN A 226 6.48 14.97 1.98
CA ASN A 226 7.66 15.07 2.83
C ASN A 226 7.89 13.80 3.67
N GLU A 227 9.11 13.67 4.16
CA GLU A 227 9.55 12.55 5.01
C GLU A 227 10.35 13.03 6.23
N ALA A 228 10.09 12.40 7.37
CA ALA A 228 10.84 12.57 8.61
C ALA A 228 11.29 11.21 9.17
N LYS A 229 12.45 11.19 9.84
CA LYS A 229 12.99 10.00 10.49
C LYS A 229 13.56 10.35 11.86
N THR A 230 13.34 9.48 12.84
CA THR A 230 13.99 9.61 14.15
C THR A 230 15.44 9.12 14.09
N LEU A 231 16.23 9.35 15.15
CA LEU A 231 17.44 8.55 15.36
C LEU A 231 17.07 7.10 15.67
N LYS A 232 18.01 6.18 15.40
CA LYS A 232 17.90 4.78 15.80
C LYS A 232 17.89 4.67 17.32
N LYS A 233 17.08 3.75 17.83
CA LYS A 233 16.94 3.47 19.26
C LYS A 233 17.02 1.97 19.50
N THR A 234 17.48 1.62 20.70
CA THR A 234 17.65 0.23 21.12
C THR A 234 16.82 -0.07 22.36
N ILE A 235 16.34 -1.30 22.45
CA ILE A 235 15.73 -1.90 23.64
C ILE A 235 16.49 -3.20 23.92
N ASP A 236 17.01 -3.34 25.14
CA ASP A 236 17.71 -4.54 25.56
C ASP A 236 16.73 -5.69 25.76
N VAL A 237 17.11 -6.88 25.28
CA VAL A 237 16.32 -8.10 25.46
C VAL A 237 17.01 -8.96 26.51
N GLU A 238 16.41 -9.04 27.70
CA GLU A 238 16.91 -9.78 28.84
C GLU A 238 16.92 -11.27 28.53
N GLN A 239 18.07 -11.78 28.10
CA GLN A 239 18.20 -13.22 27.91
C GLN A 239 17.94 -13.89 29.25
N VAL A 240 16.96 -14.78 29.28
CA VAL A 240 16.82 -15.74 30.38
C VAL A 240 18.08 -16.59 30.27
N SER A 241 19.06 -16.29 31.13
CA SER A 241 20.36 -16.95 31.35
C SER A 241 20.68 -18.07 30.36
N LYS A 242 21.82 -17.98 29.65
CA LYS A 242 22.47 -19.11 28.95
C LYS A 242 22.21 -20.39 29.72
N ALA A 243 21.16 -21.13 29.35
CA ALA A 243 20.97 -22.46 29.85
C ALA A 243 22.19 -23.18 29.30
N HIS A 244 23.04 -23.61 30.23
CA HIS A 244 24.17 -24.47 29.92
C HIS A 244 23.67 -25.52 28.93
N GLY A 245 24.41 -25.67 27.83
CA GLY A 245 23.94 -26.33 26.61
C GLY A 245 23.15 -27.60 26.85
N LEU A 246 22.26 -27.91 25.90
CA LEU A 246 21.60 -29.21 25.78
C LEU A 246 22.52 -30.34 26.28
N ARG A 247 22.27 -30.79 27.51
CA ARG A 247 22.85 -32.05 28.00
C ARG A 247 21.90 -33.13 27.54
N PHE A 248 22.21 -33.70 26.38
CA PHE A 248 21.69 -35.01 26.02
C PHE A 248 22.35 -36.02 26.97
N ASN A 249 21.58 -36.56 27.91
CA ASN A 249 21.97 -37.76 28.62
C ASN A 249 21.56 -38.94 27.73
N VAL A 250 22.43 -39.30 26.78
CA VAL A 250 22.29 -40.57 26.07
C VAL A 250 22.97 -41.61 26.95
N GLU A 251 22.18 -42.36 27.70
CA GLU A 251 22.63 -43.69 28.13
C GLU A 251 22.60 -44.57 26.88
N GLU A 252 23.78 -44.89 26.34
CA GLU A 252 23.92 -45.87 25.27
C GLU A 252 23.52 -47.25 25.80
N GLU A 253 22.25 -47.62 25.69
CA GLU A 253 21.86 -49.03 25.61
C GLU A 253 21.96 -49.49 24.14
N ILE A 254 23.14 -49.95 23.76
CA ILE A 254 23.29 -50.79 22.56
C ILE A 254 22.64 -52.14 22.88
N ARG A 255 21.42 -52.37 22.38
CA ARG A 255 20.85 -53.72 22.28
C ARG A 255 20.68 -54.08 20.81
N TYR A 256 21.58 -54.93 20.33
CA TYR A 256 21.35 -55.72 19.11
C TYR A 256 20.25 -56.74 19.39
N GLN A 257 19.23 -56.78 18.55
CA GLN A 257 18.40 -57.96 18.38
C GLN A 257 18.35 -58.31 16.88
N VAL A 258 19.00 -59.43 16.57
CA VAL A 258 18.80 -60.23 15.36
C VAL A 258 17.85 -61.34 15.77
N TYR A 259 16.74 -61.56 15.05
CA TYR A 259 16.25 -62.93 14.80
C TYR A 259 15.46 -63.00 13.49
N PHE A 260 15.73 -64.10 12.80
CA PHE A 260 15.13 -64.58 11.56
C PHE A 260 13.82 -65.33 11.83
N HIS A 261 12.80 -65.09 11.01
CA HIS A 261 12.22 -66.05 10.07
C HIS A 261 11.58 -65.29 8.91
#